data_AF-A0A8T0ALL3-F1
#
_entry.id   AF-A0A8T0ALL3-F1
#
_cell.length_a   1.000
_cell.length_b   1.000
_cell.length_c   1.000
_cell.angle_alpha   90.00
_cell.angle_beta   90.00
_cell.angle_gamma   90.00
#
_symmetry.space_group_name_H-M   'P 1'
#
loop_
_entity.id
_entity.type
_entity.pdbx_description
1 polymer ?
#
loop_
_entity_poly.entity_id
_entity_poly.type
_entity_poly.pdbx_seq_one_letter_code
_entity_poly.pdbx_strand_id
1 'polypeptide(L)'
;NQNIIIKPADKGSATVIMDREQYLWEGYRQLQDRTYYQKLDKPIYPDTVPLVKEIVQILYTKKHINAKQKSYLLGDTEPRSRRFYMLPKIHKDPAKWSKPNEIPPGRPIVSDCGSETYYTAEFLDFYLNPLSTSHPSYLKD
;
A
#
# COMPACT_ATOMS: atom_id res chain seq x y z
N ASN A 1 14.29 21.46 1.32
CA ASN A 1 15.51 20.65 1.61
C ASN A 1 15.26 19.25 1.05
N GLN A 2 16.09 18.77 0.12
CA GLN A 2 15.91 17.46 -0.53
C GLN A 2 16.61 16.31 0.21
N ASN A 3 17.41 16.60 1.24
CA ASN A 3 18.27 15.62 1.90
C ASN A 3 17.62 14.98 3.13
N ILE A 4 16.45 15.45 3.55
CA ILE A 4 15.75 14.93 4.72
C ILE A 4 14.43 14.24 4.32
N ILE A 5 14.07 13.21 5.08
CA ILE A 5 12.77 12.55 5.02
C ILE A 5 12.06 12.79 6.35
N ILE A 6 10.79 13.18 6.26
CA ILE A 6 9.90 13.35 7.40
C ILE A 6 8.81 12.29 7.28
N LYS A 7 8.72 11.39 8.26
CA LYS A 7 7.71 10.32 8.31
C LYS A 7 7.18 10.14 9.74
N PRO A 8 5.92 9.72 9.90
CA PRO A 8 5.48 9.25 11.19
C PRO A 8 6.24 7.96 11.55
N ALA A 9 6.51 7.78 12.84
CA ALA A 9 7.02 6.53 13.37
C ALA A 9 5.98 5.41 13.20
N ASP A 10 6.47 4.17 13.13
CA ASP A 10 5.61 2.99 13.04
C ASP A 10 4.68 2.83 14.24
N LYS A 11 5.15 3.23 15.44
CA LYS A 11 4.41 3.21 16.71
C LYS A 11 4.83 4.39 17.59
N GLY A 12 3.96 4.76 18.53
CA GLY A 12 4.26 5.78 19.55
C GLY A 12 4.00 7.23 19.12
N SER A 13 3.26 7.45 18.03
CA SER A 13 2.79 8.77 17.57
C SER A 13 3.89 9.84 17.41
N ALA A 14 5.13 9.42 17.17
CA ALA A 14 6.26 10.31 16.98
C ALA A 14 6.45 10.69 15.50
N THR A 15 7.05 11.87 15.25
CA THR A 15 7.55 12.26 13.93
C THR A 15 9.04 11.99 13.86
N VAL A 16 9.50 11.32 12.81
CA VAL A 16 10.91 11.01 12.57
C VAL A 16 11.43 11.90 11.45
N ILE A 17 12.54 12.58 11.74
CA ILE A 17 13.36 13.30 10.76
C ILE A 17 14.63 12.47 10.59
N MET A 18 14.91 12.05 9.36
CA MET A 18 16.12 11.26 9.07
C MET A 18 16.72 11.65 7.72
N ASP A 19 17.98 11.28 7.53
CA ASP A 19 18.66 11.47 6.27
C ASP A 19 17.99 10.65 5.15
N ARG A 20 17.89 11.25 3.96
CA ARG A 20 17.25 10.62 2.80
C ARG A 20 18.02 9.40 2.32
N GLU A 21 19.34 9.44 2.31
CA GLU A 21 20.16 8.32 1.88
C GLU A 21 20.00 7.14 2.83
N GLN A 22 19.96 7.39 4.15
CA GLN A 22 19.67 6.34 5.14
C GLN A 22 18.29 5.71 4.94
N TYR A 23 17.27 6.53 4.66
CA TYR A 23 15.91 6.04 4.39
C TYR A 23 15.86 5.20 3.10
N LEU A 24 16.52 5.66 2.03
CA LEU A 24 16.60 4.91 0.77
C LEU A 24 17.39 3.62 0.93
N TRP A 25 18.50 3.65 1.67
CA TRP A 25 19.33 2.48 1.96
C TRP A 25 18.51 1.38 2.64
N GLU A 26 17.73 1.70 3.67
CA GLU A 26 16.87 0.71 4.33
C GLU A 26 15.83 0.12 3.38
N GLY A 27 15.27 0.94 2.49
CA GLY A 27 14.30 0.49 1.49
C GLY A 27 14.92 -0.48 0.49
N TYR A 28 16.09 -0.12 -0.05
CA TYR A 28 16.80 -1.00 -0.97
C TYR A 28 17.29 -2.27 -0.29
N ARG A 29 17.76 -2.21 0.96
CA ARG A 29 18.14 -3.40 1.74
C ARG A 29 16.99 -4.40 1.83
N GLN A 30 15.76 -3.94 2.10
CA GLN A 30 14.58 -4.81 2.13
C GLN A 30 14.23 -5.34 0.74
N LEU A 31 14.14 -4.47 -0.27
CA LEU A 31 13.72 -4.84 -1.63
C LEU A 31 14.74 -5.72 -2.39
N GLN A 32 15.99 -5.76 -1.92
CA GLN A 32 17.04 -6.63 -2.47
C GLN A 32 17.07 -8.04 -1.85
N ASP A 33 16.29 -8.30 -0.81
CA ASP A 33 16.19 -9.63 -0.21
C ASP A 33 15.46 -10.59 -1.15
N ARG A 34 16.23 -11.40 -1.87
CA ARG A 34 15.72 -12.39 -2.85
C ARG A 34 15.03 -13.58 -2.23
N THR A 35 15.06 -13.71 -0.91
CA THR A 35 14.26 -14.71 -0.19
C THR A 35 12.77 -14.37 -0.29
N TYR A 36 12.43 -13.08 -0.29
CA TYR A 36 11.04 -12.60 -0.24
C TYR A 36 10.61 -11.81 -1.49
N TYR A 37 11.55 -11.19 -2.21
CA TYR A 37 11.26 -10.30 -3.32
C TYR A 37 11.91 -10.74 -4.63
N GLN A 38 11.17 -10.60 -5.72
CA GLN A 38 11.66 -10.72 -7.09
C GLN A 38 11.49 -9.39 -7.81
N LYS A 39 12.56 -8.93 -8.47
CA LYS A 39 12.49 -7.74 -9.31
C LYS A 39 11.69 -8.07 -10.57
N LEU A 40 10.72 -7.21 -10.89
CA LEU A 40 9.98 -7.26 -12.14
C LEU A 40 10.72 -6.49 -13.24
N ASP A 41 10.64 -6.99 -14.48
CA ASP A 41 11.24 -6.33 -15.64
C ASP A 41 10.46 -5.07 -16.06
N LYS A 42 9.13 -5.10 -15.88
CA LYS A 42 8.23 -3.97 -16.12
C LYS A 42 7.11 -3.93 -15.07
N PRO A 43 6.49 -2.76 -14.85
CA PRO A 43 5.27 -2.68 -14.05
C PRO A 43 4.15 -3.54 -14.67
N ILE A 44 3.42 -4.26 -13.83
CA ILE A 44 2.30 -5.12 -14.27
C ILE A 44 0.97 -4.37 -14.41
N TYR A 45 0.82 -3.23 -13.73
CA TYR A 45 -0.46 -2.51 -13.66
C TYR A 45 -0.99 -2.04 -15.03
N PRO A 46 -0.16 -1.66 -16.04
CA PRO A 46 -0.69 -1.32 -17.36
C PRO A 46 -1.39 -2.50 -18.04
N ASP A 47 -0.96 -3.73 -17.75
CA ASP A 47 -1.56 -4.96 -18.27
C ASP A 47 -2.82 -5.35 -17.48
N THR A 48 -2.94 -4.98 -16.20
CA THR A 48 -4.14 -5.29 -15.37
C THR A 48 -5.28 -4.28 -15.54
N VAL A 49 -5.00 -3.04 -15.92
CA VAL A 49 -6.03 -2.01 -16.22
C VAL A 49 -7.10 -2.52 -17.20
N PRO A 50 -6.77 -3.05 -18.39
CA PRO A 50 -7.79 -3.54 -19.32
C PRO A 50 -8.57 -4.74 -18.75
N LEU A 51 -7.94 -5.59 -17.93
CA LEU A 51 -8.61 -6.73 -17.29
C LEU A 51 -9.68 -6.26 -16.29
N VAL A 52 -9.37 -5.25 -15.47
CA VAL A 52 -10.35 -4.66 -14.54
C VAL A 52 -11.53 -4.06 -15.34
N LYS A 53 -11.25 -3.33 -16.42
CA LYS A 53 -12.28 -2.76 -17.29
C LYS A 53 -13.19 -3.83 -17.88
N GLU A 54 -12.61 -4.93 -18.35
CA GLU A 54 -13.35 -6.07 -18.90
C GLU A 54 -14.26 -6.72 -17.84
N ILE A 55 -13.75 -6.99 -16.64
CA ILE A 55 -14.53 -7.58 -15.55
C ILE A 55 -15.71 -6.67 -15.19
N VAL A 56 -15.46 -5.36 -15.01
CA VAL A 56 -16.51 -4.39 -14.68
C VAL A 56 -17.55 -4.30 -15.80
N GLN A 57 -17.12 -4.38 -17.06
CA GLN A 57 -18.03 -4.40 -18.20
C GLN A 57 -18.89 -5.67 -18.23
N ILE A 58 -18.31 -6.84 -17.93
CA ILE A 58 -19.05 -8.11 -17.82
C ILE A 58 -20.10 -8.02 -16.70
N LEU A 59 -19.73 -7.52 -15.53
CA LEU A 59 -20.65 -7.34 -14.40
C LEU A 59 -21.83 -6.43 -14.77
N TYR A 60 -21.56 -5.35 -15.50
CA TYR A 60 -22.60 -4.44 -15.98
C TYR A 60 -23.51 -5.08 -17.03
N THR A 61 -22.94 -5.75 -18.04
CA THR A 61 -23.71 -6.44 -19.09
C THR A 61 -24.61 -7.53 -18.50
N LYS A 62 -24.12 -8.25 -17.48
CA LYS A 62 -24.88 -9.26 -16.73
C LYS A 62 -25.86 -8.67 -15.72
N LYS A 63 -25.95 -7.34 -15.62
CA LYS A 63 -26.83 -6.60 -14.69
C LYS A 63 -26.56 -6.87 -13.21
N HIS A 64 -25.34 -7.27 -12.85
CA HIS A 64 -24.92 -7.40 -11.44
C HIS A 64 -24.62 -6.04 -10.80
N ILE A 65 -24.28 -5.04 -11.61
CA ILE A 65 -24.05 -3.66 -11.17
C ILE A 65 -24.82 -2.68 -12.06
N ASN A 66 -25.19 -1.53 -11.51
CA ASN A 66 -25.81 -0.44 -12.25
C ASN A 66 -24.77 0.50 -12.90
N ALA A 67 -25.24 1.47 -13.69
CA ALA A 67 -24.36 2.41 -14.41
C ALA A 67 -23.50 3.28 -13.47
N LYS A 68 -24.04 3.68 -12.30
CA LYS A 68 -23.31 4.47 -11.30
C LYS A 68 -22.18 3.65 -10.68
N GLN A 69 -22.47 2.40 -10.29
CA GLN A 69 -21.47 1.46 -9.77
C GLN A 69 -20.40 1.17 -10.82
N LYS A 70 -20.77 0.94 -12.07
CA LYS A 70 -19.81 0.78 -13.19
C LYS A 70 -18.87 1.98 -13.27
N SER A 71 -19.41 3.19 -13.32
CA SER A 71 -18.59 4.41 -13.42
C SER A 71 -17.63 4.58 -12.25
N TYR A 72 -18.08 4.24 -11.04
CA TYR A 72 -17.26 4.32 -9.84
C TYR A 72 -16.15 3.26 -9.84
N LEU A 73 -16.47 1.99 -10.17
CA LEU A 73 -15.52 0.89 -10.18
C LEU A 73 -14.43 1.03 -11.25
N LEU A 74 -14.73 1.68 -12.37
CA LEU A 74 -13.74 1.97 -13.41
C LEU A 74 -12.69 3.00 -12.96
N GLY A 75 -13.01 3.85 -11.98
CA GLY A 75 -12.08 4.82 -11.42
C GLY A 75 -11.53 5.82 -12.43
N ASP A 76 -10.31 6.27 -12.17
CA ASP A 76 -9.58 7.21 -13.02
C ASP A 76 -9.12 6.55 -14.33
N THR A 77 -9.12 7.31 -15.42
CA THR A 77 -8.65 6.83 -16.73
C THR A 77 -7.15 6.52 -16.74
N GLU A 78 -6.39 7.20 -15.89
CA GLU A 78 -4.94 7.05 -15.71
C GLU A 78 -4.63 6.70 -14.25
N PRO A 79 -4.75 5.42 -13.86
CA PRO A 79 -4.50 5.01 -12.49
C PRO A 79 -3.05 5.24 -12.08
N ARG A 80 -2.86 5.61 -10.82
CA ARG A 80 -1.55 5.87 -10.23
C ARG A 80 -0.80 4.57 -10.03
N SER A 81 0.48 4.56 -10.38
CA SER A 81 1.39 3.50 -9.95
C SER A 81 1.42 3.39 -8.42
N ARG A 82 1.39 2.16 -7.90
CA ARG A 82 1.57 1.86 -6.47
C ARG A 82 2.90 2.45 -5.98
N ARG A 83 2.86 3.09 -4.80
CA ARG A 83 4.06 3.76 -4.23
C ARG A 83 4.53 3.04 -2.99
N PHE A 84 5.79 2.59 -3.01
CA PHE A 84 6.45 2.06 -1.83
C PHE A 84 6.95 3.19 -0.93
N TYR A 85 6.74 3.04 0.38
CA TYR A 85 7.36 3.86 1.40
C TYR A 85 7.44 3.07 2.71
N MET A 86 8.12 3.63 3.71
CA MET A 86 8.32 2.99 4.98
C MET A 86 8.00 3.91 6.14
N LEU A 87 7.61 3.31 7.26
CA LEU A 87 7.54 4.00 8.56
C LEU A 87 8.68 3.50 9.46
N PRO A 88 9.51 4.40 10.03
CA PRO A 88 10.62 3.99 10.89
C PRO A 88 10.16 3.31 12.18
N LYS A 89 10.68 2.12 12.49
CA LYS A 89 10.38 1.35 13.71
C LYS A 89 11.28 1.73 14.89
N ILE A 90 11.28 3.01 15.26
CA ILE A 90 12.14 3.55 16.35
C ILE A 90 11.84 2.96 17.74
N HIS A 91 10.72 2.25 17.90
CA HIS A 91 10.36 1.52 19.12
C HIS A 91 11.15 0.21 19.31
N LYS A 92 11.97 -0.19 18.33
CA LYS A 92 12.88 -1.33 18.43
C LYS A 92 14.17 -0.90 19.13
N ASP A 93 14.80 -1.86 19.80
CA ASP A 93 16.13 -1.70 20.41
C ASP A 93 17.14 -1.13 19.39
N PRO A 94 17.75 0.04 19.65
CA PRO A 94 18.75 0.66 18.78
C PRO A 94 19.91 -0.25 18.40
N ALA A 95 20.33 -1.16 19.29
CA ALA A 95 21.40 -2.12 18.98
C ALA A 95 21.00 -3.14 17.89
N LYS A 96 19.69 -3.33 17.66
CA LYS A 96 19.12 -4.27 16.68
C LYS A 96 18.53 -3.57 15.45
N TRP A 97 18.78 -2.29 15.30
CA TRP A 97 18.39 -1.55 14.10
C TRP A 97 19.11 -2.09 12.87
N SER A 98 18.55 -1.86 11.67
CA SER A 98 19.12 -2.35 10.40
C SER A 98 20.58 -1.93 10.23
N LYS A 99 20.91 -0.73 10.72
CA LYS A 99 22.27 -0.34 11.09
C LYS A 99 22.25 0.05 12.57
N PRO A 100 22.97 -0.67 13.45
CA PRO A 100 22.91 -0.45 14.90
C PRO A 100 23.15 1.01 15.28
N ASN A 101 22.25 1.55 16.12
CA ASN A 101 22.24 2.93 16.61
C ASN A 101 22.17 4.02 15.53
N GLU A 102 21.87 3.67 14.28
CA GLU A 102 21.89 4.63 13.16
C GLU A 102 20.63 4.57 12.30
N ILE A 103 20.27 3.39 11.76
CA ILE A 103 19.18 3.28 10.77
C ILE A 103 18.11 2.31 11.29
N PRO A 104 16.97 2.82 11.80
CA PRO A 104 15.89 1.96 12.28
C PRO A 104 15.29 1.12 11.15
N PRO A 105 14.78 -0.09 11.43
CA PRO A 105 14.09 -0.88 10.43
C PRO A 105 12.83 -0.16 9.94
N GLY A 106 12.53 -0.25 8.64
CA GLY A 106 11.30 0.29 8.08
C GLY A 106 10.13 -0.70 8.15
N ARG A 107 8.91 -0.25 8.45
CA ARG A 107 7.70 -1.01 8.08
C ARG A 107 7.42 -0.76 6.59
N PRO A 108 7.57 -1.75 5.70
CA PRO A 108 7.26 -1.55 4.28
C PRO A 108 5.76 -1.33 4.09
N ILE A 109 5.40 -0.34 3.29
CA ILE A 109 4.01 -0.03 2.91
C ILE A 109 3.97 0.24 1.40
N VAL A 110 2.99 -0.37 0.74
CA VAL A 110 2.66 -0.08 -0.67
C VAL A 110 1.33 0.66 -0.69
N SER A 111 1.35 1.94 -1.05
CA SER A 111 0.13 2.73 -1.22
C SER A 111 -0.57 2.31 -2.51
N ASP A 112 -1.76 1.75 -2.33
CA ASP A 112 -2.68 1.36 -3.42
C ASP A 112 -3.65 2.50 -3.81
N CYS A 113 -3.54 3.66 -3.16
CA CYS A 113 -4.42 4.81 -3.41
C CYS A 113 -4.35 5.25 -4.88
N GLY A 114 -5.50 5.26 -5.53
CA GLY A 114 -5.65 5.61 -6.94
C GLY A 114 -5.09 4.59 -7.92
N SER A 115 -4.78 3.35 -7.49
CA SER A 115 -4.42 2.26 -8.40
C SER A 115 -5.62 1.78 -9.19
N GLU A 116 -5.37 0.92 -10.18
CA GLU A 116 -6.39 0.36 -11.06
C GLU A 116 -7.42 -0.52 -10.34
N THR A 117 -7.12 -0.97 -9.13
CA THR A 117 -8.04 -1.75 -8.28
C THR A 117 -8.56 -0.99 -7.08
N TYR A 118 -8.13 0.26 -6.85
CA TYR A 118 -8.45 1.02 -5.64
C TYR A 118 -9.94 1.12 -5.36
N TYR A 119 -10.73 1.57 -6.35
CA TYR A 119 -12.18 1.73 -6.19
C TYR A 119 -12.92 0.40 -6.07
N THR A 120 -12.37 -0.68 -6.63
CA THR A 120 -12.91 -2.02 -6.42
C THR A 120 -12.70 -2.47 -4.99
N ALA A 121 -11.50 -2.26 -4.44
CA ALA A 121 -11.20 -2.57 -3.04
C ALA A 121 -12.04 -1.72 -2.07
N GLU A 122 -12.15 -0.40 -2.32
CA GLU A 122 -12.98 0.53 -1.53
C GLU A 122 -14.46 0.12 -1.56
N PHE A 123 -14.98 -0.27 -2.73
CA PHE A 123 -16.35 -0.77 -2.86
C PHE A 123 -16.59 -2.03 -2.03
N LEU A 124 -15.67 -3.00 -2.10
CA LEU A 124 -15.78 -4.24 -1.34
C LEU A 124 -15.69 -3.97 0.16
N ASP A 125 -14.75 -3.13 0.59
CA ASP A 125 -14.59 -2.74 1.99
C ASP A 125 -15.87 -2.09 2.55
N PHE A 126 -16.52 -1.21 1.79
CA PHE A 126 -17.78 -0.58 2.21
C PHE A 126 -18.86 -1.58 2.61
N TYR A 127 -18.98 -2.71 1.88
CA TYR A 127 -19.96 -3.75 2.19
C TYR A 127 -19.46 -4.80 3.19
N LEU A 128 -18.17 -5.14 3.16
CA LEU A 128 -17.61 -6.20 4.00
C LEU A 128 -17.25 -5.71 5.41
N ASN A 129 -16.84 -4.46 5.56
CA ASN A 129 -16.40 -3.91 6.84
C ASN A 129 -17.48 -4.03 7.95
N PRO A 130 -18.77 -3.68 7.73
CA PRO A 130 -19.81 -3.88 8.73
C PRO A 130 -19.99 -5.35 9.14
N LEU A 131 -19.86 -6.28 8.19
CA LEU A 131 -19.98 -7.72 8.43
C LEU A 131 -18.78 -8.27 9.21
N SER A 132 -17.60 -7.70 9.00
CA SER A 132 -16.40 -8.10 9.73
C SER A 132 -16.52 -7.89 11.24
N THR A 133 -17.36 -6.96 11.67
CA THR A 133 -17.58 -6.64 13.09
C THR A 133 -18.70 -7.43 13.75
N SER A 134 -19.47 -8.22 13.00
CA SER A 134 -20.67 -8.89 13.53
C SER A 134 -20.41 -10.24 14.18
N HIS A 135 -19.17 -10.75 14.12
CA HIS A 135 -18.85 -12.07 14.66
C HIS A 135 -18.54 -12.02 16.18
N PRO A 136 -18.86 -13.08 16.96
CA PRO A 136 -18.68 -13.07 18.42
C PRO A 136 -17.24 -12.81 18.89
N SER A 137 -16.25 -13.18 18.08
CA SER A 137 -14.84 -12.97 18.38
C SER A 137 -14.32 -11.56 18.06
N TYR A 138 -15.18 -10.60 17.71
CA TYR A 138 -14.75 -9.27 17.31
C TYR A 138 -14.24 -8.51 18.53
N LEU A 139 -12.98 -8.07 18.46
CA LEU A 139 -12.37 -7.20 19.46
C LEU A 139 -12.25 -5.80 18.84
N LYS A 140 -12.74 -4.80 19.56
CA LYS A 140 -12.62 -3.40 19.17
C LYS A 140 -11.29 -2.87 19.70
N ASP A 141 -10.46 -2.35 18.82
CA ASP A 141 -9.24 -1.57 19.16
C ASP A 141 -9.61 -0.22 19.79
#